data_AF-A0AAU1NUU1-F1
#
_entry.id   AF-A0AAU1NUU1-F1
#
_cell.length_a   1.000
_cell.length_b   1.000
_cell.length_c   1.000
_cell.angle_alpha   90.00
_cell.angle_beta   90.00
_cell.angle_gamma   90.00
#
_symmetry.space_group_name_H-M   'P 1'
#
loop_
_entity.id
_entity.type
_entity.pdbx_description
1 polymer ?
#
loop_
_entity_poly.entity_id
_entity_poly.type
_entity_poly.pdbx_seq_one_letter_code
_entity_poly.pdbx_strand_id
1 'polypeptide(L)'
;MTGNSPLFARRVTKRFQQRCPQGPTRRFTTLRWFHADAFDASADYLGRTVEIAADALTGPQMAEVFTRAAGRPVRFHSQPTDQLRAHSEEMAAMFDWFNTVGFRADPAALRAHHPNLTTLATWVHDHWSAPVEPTQPS
;
A
#
# COMPACT_ATOMS: atom_id res chain seq x y z
N MET A 1 -14.20 -52.65 -38.02
CA MET A 1 -12.74 -52.45 -38.08
C MET A 1 -12.50 -51.12 -38.78
N THR A 2 -12.35 -50.03 -38.01
CA THR A 2 -11.06 -49.32 -37.75
C THR A 2 -10.86 -48.22 -38.80
N GLY A 3 -10.55 -46.95 -38.55
CA GLY A 3 -10.27 -46.12 -37.38
C GLY A 3 -9.96 -44.72 -37.96
N ASN A 4 -10.60 -43.67 -37.45
CA ASN A 4 -9.98 -42.63 -36.62
C ASN A 4 -8.99 -41.70 -37.36
N SER A 5 -9.49 -40.52 -37.76
CA SER A 5 -8.72 -39.38 -38.29
C SER A 5 -8.02 -38.60 -37.15
N PRO A 6 -6.85 -37.98 -37.39
CA PRO A 6 -6.03 -37.41 -36.33
C PRO A 6 -6.49 -36.01 -35.87
N LEU A 7 -6.76 -35.94 -34.56
CA LEU A 7 -6.28 -34.95 -33.57
C LEU A 7 -6.07 -33.47 -34.00
N PHE A 8 -7.12 -32.67 -33.74
CA PHE A 8 -7.10 -31.45 -32.92
C PHE A 8 -5.91 -30.48 -33.02
N ALA A 9 -5.93 -29.61 -34.03
CA ALA A 9 -5.33 -28.27 -33.94
C ALA A 9 -6.38 -27.28 -33.37
N ARG A 10 -6.52 -27.21 -32.04
CA ARG A 10 -7.34 -26.16 -31.40
C ARG A 10 -6.49 -24.93 -31.11
N ARG A 11 -6.54 -23.97 -32.04
CA ARG A 11 -6.15 -22.57 -31.80
C ARG A 11 -7.13 -22.01 -30.76
N VAL A 12 -6.73 -21.96 -29.49
CA VAL A 12 -7.52 -21.33 -28.42
C VAL A 12 -7.38 -19.82 -28.57
N THR A 13 -8.26 -19.22 -29.36
CA THR A 13 -8.48 -17.77 -29.34
C THR A 13 -9.20 -17.43 -28.04
N LYS A 14 -8.46 -17.19 -26.95
CA LYS A 14 -9.06 -16.60 -25.74
C LYS A 14 -9.46 -15.17 -26.08
N ARG A 15 -10.72 -14.98 -26.47
CA ARG A 15 -11.42 -13.69 -26.38
C ARG A 15 -11.29 -13.22 -24.93
N PHE A 16 -10.50 -12.17 -24.71
CA PHE A 16 -10.52 -11.39 -23.48
C PHE A 16 -11.92 -10.77 -23.33
N GLN A 17 -12.82 -11.50 -22.68
CA GLN A 17 -14.02 -10.93 -22.05
C GLN A 17 -13.83 -11.07 -20.54
N GLN A 18 -12.87 -10.33 -19.99
CA GLN A 18 -13.00 -9.93 -18.60
C GLN A 18 -13.88 -8.68 -18.55
N ARG A 19 -15.21 -8.90 -18.59
CA ARG A 19 -16.12 -7.90 -18.05
C ARG A 19 -15.94 -7.93 -16.54
N CYS A 20 -15.06 -7.08 -16.02
CA CYS A 20 -15.08 -6.74 -14.61
C CYS A 20 -16.49 -6.21 -14.28
N PRO A 21 -17.20 -6.78 -13.28
CA PRO A 21 -18.48 -6.25 -12.87
C PRO A 21 -18.27 -4.85 -12.29
N GLN A 22 -18.85 -3.86 -12.96
CA GLN A 22 -18.97 -2.47 -12.54
C GLN A 22 -20.09 -2.41 -11.49
N GLY A 23 -19.76 -2.74 -10.24
CA GLY A 23 -20.63 -2.59 -9.07
C GLY A 23 -20.02 -1.60 -8.07
N PRO A 24 -20.84 -0.78 -7.38
CA PRO A 24 -20.35 0.33 -6.57
C PRO A 24 -19.97 -0.15 -5.17
N THR A 25 -18.83 -0.84 -5.05
CA THR A 25 -18.08 -0.99 -3.78
C THR A 25 -16.74 -1.65 -4.07
N ARG A 26 -15.76 -0.84 -4.46
CA ARG A 26 -14.37 -1.29 -4.66
C ARG A 26 -13.42 -0.45 -3.83
N ARG A 27 -13.53 -0.52 -2.50
CA ARG A 27 -12.46 -0.04 -1.62
C ARG A 27 -11.43 -1.17 -1.50
N PHE A 28 -10.56 -1.26 -2.49
CA PHE A 28 -9.45 -2.22 -2.53
C PHE A 28 -8.13 -1.50 -2.23
N THR A 29 -7.27 -2.16 -1.45
CA THR A 29 -5.99 -1.62 -0.94
C THR A 29 -4.97 -1.38 -2.06
N THR A 30 -4.11 -0.37 -1.86
CA THR A 30 -3.13 0.17 -2.83
C THR A 30 -2.32 -0.90 -3.58
N LEU A 31 -1.80 -1.91 -2.88
CA LEU A 31 -0.96 -2.96 -3.48
C LEU A 31 -1.67 -3.81 -4.53
N ARG A 32 -2.98 -4.06 -4.35
CA ARG A 32 -3.74 -4.89 -5.31
C ARG A 32 -3.86 -4.23 -6.67
N TRP A 33 -3.97 -2.89 -6.70
CA TRP A 33 -4.06 -2.15 -7.95
C TRP A 33 -2.75 -2.20 -8.73
N PHE A 34 -1.62 -1.94 -8.05
CA PHE A 34 -0.30 -2.04 -8.70
C PHE A 34 0.00 -3.44 -9.20
N HIS A 35 -0.39 -4.49 -8.47
CA HIS A 35 -0.25 -5.86 -8.97
C HIS A 35 -1.06 -6.10 -10.25
N ALA A 36 -2.33 -5.68 -10.29
CA ALA A 36 -3.15 -5.85 -11.50
C ALA A 36 -2.58 -5.07 -12.68
N ASP A 37 -2.19 -3.82 -12.46
CA ASP A 37 -1.64 -2.94 -13.50
C ASP A 37 -0.31 -3.48 -14.07
N ALA A 38 0.55 -4.04 -13.21
CA ALA A 38 1.79 -4.68 -13.63
C ALA A 38 1.58 -5.90 -14.55
N PHE A 39 0.46 -6.62 -14.41
CA PHE A 39 0.13 -7.73 -15.31
C PHE A 39 -0.55 -7.26 -16.60
N ASP A 40 -1.49 -6.32 -16.50
CA ASP A 40 -2.26 -5.83 -17.65
C ASP A 40 -1.41 -4.95 -18.58
N ALA A 41 -0.50 -4.13 -18.02
CA ALA A 41 0.43 -3.26 -18.74
C ALA A 41 1.88 -3.73 -18.59
N SER A 42 2.12 -5.05 -18.64
CA SER A 42 3.45 -5.65 -18.39
C SER A 42 4.63 -4.99 -19.12
N ALA A 43 4.44 -4.50 -20.35
CA ALA A 43 5.49 -3.78 -21.10
C ALA A 43 6.02 -2.53 -20.36
N ASP A 44 5.19 -1.86 -19.56
CA ASP A 44 5.55 -0.65 -18.83
C ASP A 44 6.27 -0.93 -17.49
N TYR A 45 6.22 -2.19 -17.02
CA TYR A 45 6.71 -2.64 -15.72
C TYR A 45 7.87 -3.65 -15.80
N LEU A 46 8.04 -4.34 -16.92
CA LEU A 46 9.10 -5.33 -17.09
C LEU A 46 10.49 -4.71 -16.95
N GLY A 47 11.32 -5.32 -16.10
CA GLY A 47 12.69 -4.87 -15.83
C GLY A 47 12.82 -3.60 -14.97
N ARG A 48 11.71 -3.10 -14.41
CA ARG A 48 11.69 -1.91 -13.55
C ARG A 48 11.40 -2.28 -12.10
N THR A 49 12.04 -1.55 -11.19
CA THR A 49 11.67 -1.56 -9.77
C THR A 49 10.81 -0.32 -9.51
N VAL A 50 9.58 -0.54 -9.03
CA VAL A 50 8.65 0.54 -8.68
C VAL A 50 8.48 0.55 -7.17
N GLU A 51 8.87 1.64 -6.53
CA GLU A 51 8.57 1.87 -5.12
C GLU A 51 7.14 2.42 -4.98
N ILE A 52 6.37 1.84 -4.06
CA ILE A 52 4.95 2.15 -3.88
C ILE A 52 4.73 2.85 -2.55
N ALA A 53 4.21 4.08 -2.59
CA ALA A 53 3.75 4.80 -1.41
C ALA A 53 2.47 5.60 -1.73
N ALA A 54 1.49 5.59 -0.81
CA ALA A 54 0.26 6.34 -0.98
C ALA A 54 0.36 7.80 -0.46
N ASP A 55 1.28 8.04 0.47
CA ASP A 55 1.66 9.33 1.04
C ASP A 55 3.12 9.29 1.50
N ALA A 56 3.75 10.46 1.57
CA ALA A 56 5.08 10.67 2.15
C ALA A 56 4.98 11.76 3.22
N LEU A 57 4.87 11.36 4.49
CA LEU A 57 4.69 12.28 5.62
C LEU A 57 5.83 12.12 6.61
N THR A 58 6.28 13.24 7.18
CA THR A 58 7.19 13.25 8.32
C THR A 58 6.47 12.84 9.62
N GLY A 59 7.22 12.46 10.64
CA GLY A 59 6.68 12.14 11.97
C GLY A 59 5.70 13.20 12.51
N PRO A 60 6.07 14.50 12.53
CA PRO A 60 5.17 15.58 12.93
C PRO A 60 3.91 15.69 12.06
N GLN A 61 4.02 15.55 10.74
CA GLN A 61 2.85 15.61 9.85
C GLN A 61 1.89 14.43 10.08
N MET A 62 2.41 13.23 10.37
CA MET A 62 1.58 12.11 10.81
C MET A 62 0.85 12.43 12.12
N ALA A 63 1.54 13.03 13.10
CA ALA A 63 0.93 13.43 14.37
C ALA A 63 -0.20 14.46 14.17
N GLU A 64 -0.09 15.37 13.20
CA GLU A 64 -1.17 16.30 12.85
C GLU A 64 -2.40 15.58 12.28
N VAL A 65 -2.20 14.56 11.43
CA VAL A 65 -3.30 13.75 10.89
C VAL A 65 -4.06 13.07 12.03
N PHE A 66 -3.34 12.43 12.96
CA PHE A 66 -3.95 11.81 14.12
C PHE A 66 -4.57 12.82 15.08
N THR A 67 -3.98 14.01 15.26
CA THR A 67 -4.55 15.08 16.08
C THR A 67 -5.92 15.50 15.56
N ARG A 68 -6.05 15.70 14.24
CA ARG A 68 -7.32 16.07 13.61
C ARG A 68 -8.37 14.97 13.76
N ALA A 69 -7.97 13.71 13.62
CA ALA A 69 -8.90 12.58 13.74
C ALA A 69 -9.29 12.27 15.20
N ALA A 70 -8.37 12.42 16.14
CA ALA A 70 -8.59 12.13 17.55
C ALA A 70 -9.27 13.26 18.32
N GLY A 71 -9.26 14.49 17.78
CA GLY A 71 -9.77 15.69 18.46
C GLY A 71 -8.95 16.12 19.68
N ARG A 72 -7.74 15.57 19.86
CA ARG A 72 -6.83 15.87 20.98
C ARG A 72 -5.39 16.01 20.50
N PRO A 73 -4.54 16.78 21.20
CA PRO A 73 -3.14 16.95 20.79
C PRO A 73 -2.38 15.62 20.77
N VAL A 74 -1.88 15.22 19.60
CA VAL A 74 -0.96 14.09 19.42
C VAL A 74 0.42 14.65 19.10
N ARG A 75 1.46 14.12 19.75
CA ARG A 75 2.85 14.53 19.52
C ARG A 75 3.66 13.36 18.98
N PHE A 76 4.52 13.66 18.00
CA PHE A 76 5.51 12.71 17.55
C PHE A 76 6.72 12.75 18.49
N HIS A 77 7.12 11.58 18.98
CA HIS A 77 8.35 11.41 19.75
C HIS A 77 9.28 10.48 18.99
N SER A 78 10.38 11.02 18.48
CA SER A 78 11.44 10.20 17.87
C SER A 78 12.06 9.32 18.94
N GLN A 79 12.12 8.02 18.70
CA GLN A 79 12.80 7.07 19.58
C GLN A 79 14.21 6.84 19.04
N PRO A 80 15.27 6.90 19.88
CA PRO A 80 16.63 6.58 19.44
C PRO A 80 16.71 5.11 18.99
N THR A 81 17.31 4.84 17.83
CA THR A 81 17.45 3.48 17.30
C THR A 81 18.34 2.61 18.18
N ASP A 82 19.24 3.19 18.96
CA ASP A 82 20.04 2.47 19.97
C ASP A 82 19.18 1.79 21.04
N GLN A 83 18.09 2.43 21.47
CA GLN A 83 17.14 1.81 22.42
C GLN A 83 16.37 0.66 21.75
N LEU A 84 16.10 0.79 20.46
CA LEU A 84 15.48 -0.27 19.67
C LEU A 84 16.44 -1.46 19.48
N ARG A 85 17.74 -1.21 19.31
CA ARG A 85 18.77 -2.23 19.15
C ARG A 85 18.90 -3.13 20.37
N ALA A 86 18.63 -2.59 21.57
CA ALA A 86 18.55 -3.38 22.79
C ALA A 86 17.41 -4.41 22.79
N HIS A 87 16.39 -4.22 21.94
CA HIS A 87 15.24 -5.13 21.83
C HIS A 87 15.29 -5.99 20.55
N SER A 88 15.73 -5.42 19.42
CA SER A 88 15.85 -6.11 18.14
C SER A 88 16.83 -5.39 17.22
N GLU A 89 17.89 -6.09 16.84
CA GLU A 89 18.90 -5.60 15.90
C GLU A 89 18.32 -5.41 14.48
N GLU A 90 17.49 -6.34 14.01
CA GLU A 90 16.84 -6.24 12.69
C GLU A 90 15.93 -5.02 12.58
N MET A 91 15.13 -4.76 13.62
CA MET A 91 14.27 -3.58 13.67
C MET A 91 15.09 -2.30 13.71
N ALA A 92 16.17 -2.26 14.50
CA ALA A 92 17.05 -1.10 14.56
C ALA A 92 17.71 -0.81 13.21
N ALA A 93 18.20 -1.83 12.51
CA ALA A 93 18.78 -1.68 11.17
C ALA A 93 17.77 -1.16 10.15
N MET A 94 16.51 -1.63 10.20
CA MET A 94 15.44 -1.13 9.33
C MET A 94 15.14 0.36 9.58
N PHE A 95 15.05 0.78 10.85
CA PHE A 95 14.82 2.19 11.19
C PHE A 95 16.04 3.08 10.89
N ASP A 96 17.26 2.59 11.08
CA ASP A 96 18.48 3.29 10.67
C ASP A 96 18.48 3.53 9.15
N TRP A 97 18.07 2.53 8.36
CA TRP A 97 17.90 2.69 6.91
C TRP A 97 16.79 3.70 6.55
N PHE A 98 15.64 3.67 7.23
CA PHE A 98 14.58 4.68 7.01
C PHE A 98 15.04 6.11 7.31
N ASN A 99 15.86 6.28 8.35
CA ASN A 99 16.36 7.60 8.76
C ASN A 99 17.47 8.14 7.86
N THR A 100 18.23 7.26 7.19
CA THR A 100 19.42 7.65 6.40
C THR A 100 19.19 7.65 4.90
N VAL A 101 18.50 6.63 4.38
CA VAL A 101 18.24 6.44 2.94
C VAL A 101 16.78 6.71 2.63
N GLY A 102 15.88 6.07 3.38
CA GLY A 102 14.43 6.16 3.19
C GLY A 102 13.94 5.62 1.84
N PHE A 103 12.63 5.66 1.66
CA PHE A 103 12.01 5.36 0.37
C PHE A 103 12.07 6.59 -0.56
N ARG A 104 12.19 6.33 -1.86
CA ARG A 104 12.19 7.31 -2.94
C ARG A 104 10.92 7.26 -3.79
N ALA A 105 9.88 6.57 -3.31
CA ALA A 105 8.57 6.58 -3.92
C ALA A 105 8.08 8.02 -4.14
N ASP A 106 7.40 8.26 -5.28
CA ASP A 106 6.77 9.54 -5.62
C ASP A 106 5.24 9.38 -5.56
N PRO A 107 4.59 9.68 -4.42
CA PRO A 107 3.15 9.58 -4.30
C PRO A 107 2.38 10.49 -5.27
N ALA A 108 2.97 11.60 -5.73
CA ALA A 108 2.31 12.51 -6.66
C ALA A 108 2.25 11.89 -8.07
N ALA A 109 3.37 11.33 -8.54
CA ALA A 109 3.40 10.57 -9.79
C ALA A 109 2.46 9.35 -9.72
N LEU A 110 2.51 8.58 -8.63
CA LEU A 110 1.64 7.42 -8.45
C LEU A 110 0.16 7.81 -8.42
N ARG A 111 -0.19 8.96 -7.85
CA ARG A 111 -1.57 9.47 -7.82
C ARG A 111 -2.04 10.02 -9.17
N ALA A 112 -1.14 10.50 -10.02
CA ALA A 112 -1.48 10.87 -11.40
C ALA A 112 -1.91 9.65 -12.22
N HIS A 113 -1.25 8.50 -12.01
CA HIS A 113 -1.64 7.23 -12.63
C HIS A 113 -2.84 6.58 -11.93
N HIS A 114 -2.97 6.77 -10.61
CA HIS A 114 -4.01 6.18 -9.79
C HIS A 114 -4.66 7.23 -8.87
N PRO A 115 -5.70 7.96 -9.33
CA PRO A 115 -6.27 9.07 -8.56
C PRO A 115 -6.93 8.62 -7.24
N ASN A 116 -7.28 7.33 -7.12
CA ASN A 116 -7.99 6.77 -5.96
C ASN A 116 -7.06 6.22 -4.86
N LEU A 117 -5.78 6.60 -4.83
CA LEU A 117 -4.87 6.20 -3.75
C LEU A 117 -5.33 6.78 -2.41
N THR A 118 -5.64 5.90 -1.46
CA THR A 118 -6.06 6.26 -0.11
C THR A 118 -4.92 6.94 0.65
N THR A 119 -5.11 8.22 0.99
CA THR A 119 -4.18 8.96 1.87
C THR A 119 -4.23 8.41 3.30
N LEU A 120 -3.19 8.69 4.10
CA LEU A 120 -3.21 8.41 5.53
C LEU A 120 -4.39 9.11 6.21
N ALA A 121 -4.71 10.35 5.83
CA ALA A 121 -5.84 11.08 6.39
C ALA A 121 -7.18 10.40 6.10
N THR A 122 -7.41 9.95 4.85
CA THR A 122 -8.61 9.19 4.49
C THR A 122 -8.67 7.86 5.24
N TRP A 123 -7.55 7.14 5.34
CA TRP A 123 -7.50 5.87 6.05
C TRP A 123 -7.80 6.04 7.55
N VAL A 124 -7.19 7.04 8.19
CA VAL A 124 -7.43 7.34 9.61
C VAL A 124 -8.90 7.71 9.84
N HIS A 125 -9.51 8.48 8.94
CA HIS A 125 -10.93 8.82 9.05
C HIS A 125 -11.85 7.58 8.92
N ASP A 126 -11.57 6.70 7.96
CA ASP A 126 -12.46 5.58 7.62
C ASP A 126 -12.26 4.34 8.51
N HIS A 127 -11.06 4.14 9.08
CA HIS A 127 -10.65 2.86 9.67
C HIS A 127 -10.01 2.96 11.04
N TRP A 128 -9.65 4.15 11.51
CA TRP A 128 -8.98 4.32 12.79
C TRP A 128 -9.91 4.95 13.81
N SER A 129 -9.90 4.38 15.02
CA SER A 129 -10.57 4.92 16.19
C SER A 129 -9.54 5.23 17.25
N ALA A 130 -9.66 6.40 17.88
CA ALA A 130 -8.79 6.77 18.98
C ALA A 130 -8.92 5.75 20.13
N PRO A 131 -7.81 5.27 20.70
CA PRO A 131 -7.89 4.37 21.85
C PRO A 131 -8.55 5.10 23.03
N VAL A 132 -9.50 4.41 23.69
CA VAL A 132 -10.08 4.88 24.94
C VAL A 132 -8.96 4.87 25.97
N GLU A 133 -8.74 6.01 26.62
CA GLU A 133 -7.74 6.09 27.68
C GLU A 133 -8.18 5.16 28.82
N PRO A 134 -7.31 4.26 29.31
CA PRO A 134 -7.67 3.42 30.44
C PRO A 134 -7.97 4.34 31.63
N THR A 135 -9.22 4.35 32.10
CA THR A 135 -9.59 4.93 33.39
C THR A 135 -8.70 4.30 34.45
N GLN A 136 -7.64 4.99 34.84
CA GLN A 136 -6.82 4.61 35.98
C GLN A 136 -7.71 4.74 37.22
N PRO A 137 -7.99 3.67 37.97
CA PRO A 137 -8.68 3.82 39.25
C PRO A 137 -7.79 4.63 40.20
N SER A 138 -8.41 5.62 40.83
CA SER A 138 -7.85 6.49 41.87
C SER A 138 -7.40 5.75 43.12
#